data_AF-A0A946TST3-F1
#
_entry.id   AF-A0A946TST3-F1
#
_cell.length_a   1.000
_cell.length_b   1.000
_cell.length_c   1.000
_cell.angle_alpha   90.00
_cell.angle_beta   90.00
_cell.angle_gamma   90.00
#
_symmetry.space_group_name_H-M   'P 1'
#
loop_
_entity.id
_entity.type
_entity.pdbx_description
1 polymer ?
#
loop_
_entity_poly.entity_id
_entity_poly.type
_entity_poly.pdbx_seq_one_letter_code
_entity_poly.pdbx_strand_id
1 'polypeptide(L)'
;MSKRYTSKSHYRETFWKNCVVPVNKLNWLIVAVILFTSSVLSGTVVAELKPNGLHHQPWIKVQNEFSIEESLAEARAANKDLVILFEQRGCPYCERLHNENFSYSDVTDYMNKYFTFMQIDLRGNRKVKLLDGKTVSEQEFSRTLAVTNTPTTLFIKQDGKERFRMPGYIEAAFYKAGFQYVVESGPESGVGFVPWVKALIKRSRKK
;
A
#
# COMPACT_ATOMS: atom_id res chain seq x y z
N MET A 1 -50.11 -11.05 56.81
CA MET A 1 -48.98 -10.69 57.71
C MET A 1 -47.82 -10.26 56.80
N SER A 2 -47.55 -8.95 56.66
CA SER A 2 -46.41 -8.20 57.26
C SER A 2 -45.05 -8.78 56.86
N LYS A 3 -44.03 -8.09 56.34
CA LYS A 3 -43.69 -6.69 56.00
C LYS A 3 -42.38 -6.78 55.17
N ARG A 4 -42.11 -5.79 54.32
CA ARG A 4 -40.78 -5.49 53.75
C ARG A 4 -39.82 -4.99 54.86
N TYR A 5 -38.53 -5.37 54.84
CA TYR A 5 -37.38 -4.55 55.28
C TYR A 5 -36.04 -5.25 54.94
N THR A 6 -35.14 -4.69 54.11
CA THR A 6 -33.88 -3.95 54.41
C THR A 6 -32.96 -4.62 55.47
N SER A 7 -31.62 -4.56 55.49
CA SER A 7 -30.62 -3.61 54.98
C SER A 7 -29.19 -4.15 55.24
N LYS A 8 -28.22 -3.60 54.49
CA LYS A 8 -26.88 -3.11 54.93
C LYS A 8 -25.91 -3.96 55.78
N SER A 9 -24.69 -4.05 55.21
CA SER A 9 -23.37 -3.79 55.80
C SER A 9 -22.90 -4.63 56.99
N HIS A 10 -21.69 -5.21 56.88
CA HIS A 10 -20.67 -4.99 57.90
C HIS A 10 -19.25 -5.16 57.37
N TYR A 11 -18.43 -4.21 57.82
CA TYR A 11 -17.02 -3.97 57.57
C TYR A 11 -16.18 -4.79 58.57
N ARG A 12 -14.85 -4.86 58.36
CA ARG A 12 -13.79 -5.32 59.30
C ARG A 12 -13.65 -6.83 59.53
N GLU A 13 -12.47 -7.38 59.79
CA GLU A 13 -11.05 -7.02 59.66
C GLU A 13 -10.28 -8.32 59.97
N THR A 14 -9.03 -8.41 59.50
CA THR A 14 -7.92 -9.20 60.09
C THR A 14 -8.02 -10.73 60.22
N PHE A 15 -7.21 -11.42 59.43
CA PHE A 15 -6.54 -12.73 59.63
C PHE A 15 -6.45 -13.31 58.22
N TRP A 16 -5.32 -13.30 57.52
CA TRP A 16 -4.24 -14.25 57.70
C TRP A 16 -2.99 -13.66 57.04
N LYS A 17 -2.04 -13.23 57.87
CA LYS A 17 -0.63 -13.18 57.50
C LYS A 17 -0.15 -14.63 57.43
N ASN A 18 0.45 -15.03 56.31
CA ASN A 18 1.66 -15.85 56.21
C ASN A 18 1.73 -16.56 54.85
N CYS A 19 2.29 -15.88 53.86
CA CYS A 19 3.02 -16.48 52.73
C CYS A 19 4.06 -15.45 52.29
N VAL A 20 5.16 -15.34 53.04
CA VAL A 20 6.36 -14.60 52.59
C VAL A 20 7.32 -15.63 52.02
N VAL A 21 7.49 -15.61 50.70
CA VAL A 21 8.65 -16.20 50.00
C VAL A 21 9.80 -15.19 49.98
N PRO A 22 11.05 -15.64 50.15
CA PRO A 22 12.19 -14.75 50.31
C PRO A 22 12.66 -14.21 48.96
N VAL A 23 12.74 -12.89 48.80
CA VAL A 23 13.43 -12.24 47.68
C VAL A 23 14.75 -11.68 48.22
N ASN A 24 15.84 -12.40 47.94
CA ASN A 24 17.18 -11.95 48.27
C ASN A 24 17.62 -10.85 47.28
N LYS A 25 17.66 -9.62 47.80
CA LYS A 25 18.63 -8.54 47.60
C LYS A 25 19.30 -8.46 46.22
N LEU A 26 18.96 -7.43 45.44
CA LEU A 26 19.82 -6.23 45.26
C LEU A 26 19.11 -5.18 44.37
N ASN A 27 18.98 -3.96 44.90
CA ASN A 27 18.70 -2.70 44.20
C ASN A 27 17.39 -2.52 43.41
N TRP A 28 16.30 -2.23 44.13
CA TRP A 28 15.06 -1.63 43.57
C TRP A 28 14.83 -0.22 44.15
N LEU A 29 15.74 0.71 43.83
CA LEU A 29 15.58 2.13 44.12
C LEU A 29 15.64 2.97 42.84
N ILE A 30 14.82 2.65 41.83
CA ILE A 30 14.34 3.63 40.83
C ILE A 30 12.92 3.22 40.41
N VAL A 31 11.96 3.34 41.34
CA VAL A 31 10.52 3.32 41.01
C VAL A 31 10.05 4.77 41.04
N ALA A 32 10.46 5.53 40.03
CA ALA A 32 9.90 6.83 39.73
C ALA A 32 10.13 7.11 38.24
N VAL A 33 9.04 7.43 37.54
CA VAL A 33 8.99 7.89 36.15
C VAL A 33 9.22 6.78 35.12
N ILE A 34 8.12 6.28 34.54
CA ILE A 34 7.83 6.19 33.09
C ILE A 34 6.44 5.56 33.03
N LEU A 35 5.42 6.41 33.26
CA LEU A 35 4.06 6.08 32.82
C LEU A 35 4.07 6.18 31.30
N PHE A 36 3.94 5.00 30.72
CA PHE A 36 3.73 4.62 29.35
C PHE A 36 2.66 5.48 28.63
N THR A 37 3.02 6.66 28.12
CA THR A 37 2.23 7.33 27.07
C THR A 37 2.97 7.19 25.75
N SER A 38 3.03 5.97 25.23
CA SER A 38 3.41 5.75 23.84
C SER A 38 2.23 6.16 22.97
N SER A 39 2.05 7.47 22.79
CA SER A 39 1.23 8.02 21.72
C SER A 39 1.87 7.54 20.42
N VAL A 40 1.29 6.51 19.82
CA VAL A 40 1.61 6.13 18.45
C VAL A 40 1.09 7.29 17.59
N LEU A 41 1.99 8.21 17.22
CA LEU A 41 1.70 9.17 16.15
C LEU A 41 1.54 8.34 14.88
N SER A 42 0.29 8.02 14.52
CA SER A 42 -0.06 7.62 13.17
C SER A 42 0.22 8.82 12.27
N GLY A 43 1.45 8.93 11.78
CA GLY A 43 1.79 9.92 10.77
C GLY A 43 0.93 9.68 9.55
N THR A 44 0.11 10.65 9.17
CA THR A 44 -0.60 10.63 7.89
C THR A 44 0.47 10.69 6.81
N VAL A 45 0.62 9.60 6.05
CA VAL A 45 1.48 9.57 4.87
C VAL A 45 0.80 10.43 3.80
N VAL A 46 1.19 11.69 3.75
CA VAL A 46 0.76 12.63 2.70
C VAL A 46 1.69 12.44 1.50
N ALA A 47 1.13 12.43 0.30
CA ALA A 47 1.90 12.39 -0.93
C ALA A 47 2.86 13.59 -0.99
N GLU A 48 4.16 13.33 -1.17
CA GLU A 48 5.17 14.38 -1.29
C GLU A 48 5.28 14.81 -2.76
N LEU A 49 5.26 16.11 -3.06
CA LEU A 49 5.56 16.60 -4.40
C LEU A 49 7.08 16.68 -4.59
N LYS A 50 7.63 15.90 -5.53
CA LYS A 50 9.07 15.88 -5.81
C LYS A 50 9.49 17.06 -6.70
N PRO A 51 10.79 17.41 -6.78
CA PRO A 51 11.29 18.50 -7.63
C PRO A 51 10.99 18.33 -9.13
N ASN A 52 10.83 17.09 -9.59
CA ASN A 52 10.38 16.77 -10.96
C ASN A 52 8.88 17.10 -11.18
N GLY A 53 8.14 17.46 -10.13
CA GLY A 53 6.72 17.82 -10.18
C GLY A 53 5.78 16.61 -10.17
N LEU A 54 6.27 15.41 -9.86
CA LEU A 54 5.46 14.21 -9.69
C LEU A 54 5.08 14.05 -8.22
N HIS A 55 3.86 13.56 -7.98
CA HIS A 55 3.43 13.16 -6.64
C HIS A 55 4.13 11.85 -6.27
N HIS A 56 4.55 11.69 -5.02
CA HIS A 56 5.35 10.55 -4.60
C HIS A 56 4.79 9.91 -3.34
N GLN A 57 4.80 8.58 -3.30
CA GLN A 57 4.44 7.79 -2.12
C GLN A 57 5.66 7.08 -1.55
N PRO A 58 5.80 6.87 -0.23
CA PRO A 58 6.99 6.25 0.36
C PRO A 58 7.32 4.83 -0.15
N TRP A 59 6.32 4.12 -0.64
CA TRP A 59 6.47 2.77 -1.20
C TRP A 59 6.86 2.75 -2.69
N ILE A 60 6.87 3.91 -3.36
CA ILE A 60 7.45 4.05 -4.70
C ILE A 60 8.95 4.29 -4.52
N LYS A 61 9.77 3.52 -5.24
CA LYS A 61 11.22 3.72 -5.20
C LYS A 61 11.60 4.97 -6.00
N VAL A 62 12.31 5.90 -5.36
CA VAL A 62 12.96 7.02 -6.07
C VAL A 62 14.19 6.49 -6.78
N GLN A 63 14.25 6.68 -8.10
CA GLN A 63 15.42 6.32 -8.92
C GLN A 63 15.77 7.47 -9.87
N ASN A 64 17.07 7.69 -10.06
CA ASN A 64 17.60 8.69 -11.00
C ASN A 64 17.76 8.12 -12.41
N GLU A 65 18.04 6.82 -12.49
CA GLU A 65 18.10 6.03 -13.71
C GLU A 65 17.28 4.76 -13.50
N PHE A 66 16.53 4.34 -14.51
CA PHE A 66 15.67 3.18 -14.45
C PHE A 66 16.22 2.06 -15.31
N SER A 67 16.11 0.82 -14.84
CA SER A 67 16.40 -0.38 -15.62
C SER A 67 15.21 -1.31 -15.54
N ILE A 68 14.65 -1.67 -16.71
CA ILE A 68 13.49 -2.57 -16.79
C ILE A 68 13.89 -3.97 -16.31
N GLU A 69 15.07 -4.45 -16.70
CA GLU A 69 15.55 -5.77 -16.28
C GLU A 69 15.79 -5.83 -14.77
N GLU A 70 16.42 -4.81 -14.19
CA GLU A 70 16.65 -4.77 -12.73
C GLU A 70 15.33 -4.71 -11.97
N SER A 71 14.37 -3.91 -12.44
CA SER A 71 13.07 -3.81 -11.79
C SER A 71 12.27 -5.11 -11.88
N LEU A 72 12.38 -5.85 -12.98
CA LEU A 72 11.80 -7.19 -13.10
C LEU A 72 12.54 -8.20 -12.22
N ALA A 73 13.87 -8.13 -12.13
CA ALA A 73 14.66 -9.00 -11.26
C ALA A 73 14.30 -8.78 -9.78
N GLU A 74 14.15 -7.53 -9.35
CA GLU A 74 13.67 -7.18 -8.01
C GLU A 74 12.25 -7.71 -7.75
N ALA A 75 11.34 -7.52 -8.72
CA ALA A 75 9.98 -8.04 -8.62
C ALA A 75 9.97 -9.56 -8.45
N ARG A 76 10.74 -10.28 -9.27
CA ARG A 76 10.91 -11.75 -9.18
C ARG A 76 11.49 -12.17 -7.83
N ALA A 77 12.54 -11.49 -7.36
CA ALA A 77 13.16 -11.78 -6.06
C ALA A 77 12.19 -11.59 -4.89
N ALA A 78 11.27 -10.62 -5.00
CA ALA A 78 10.22 -10.38 -4.02
C ALA A 78 8.96 -11.24 -4.21
N ASN A 79 8.93 -12.13 -5.23
CA ASN A 79 7.74 -12.85 -5.69
C ASN A 79 6.53 -11.93 -5.97
N LYS A 80 6.80 -10.82 -6.64
CA LYS A 80 5.86 -9.77 -7.03
C LYS A 80 5.88 -9.58 -8.55
N ASP A 81 4.82 -8.93 -9.05
CA ASP A 81 4.75 -8.41 -10.41
C ASP A 81 5.24 -6.95 -10.45
N LEU A 82 5.52 -6.41 -11.64
CA LEU A 82 5.95 -5.02 -11.81
C LEU A 82 4.77 -4.15 -12.27
N VAL A 83 4.60 -3.00 -11.63
CA VAL A 83 3.73 -1.93 -12.11
C VAL A 83 4.59 -0.77 -12.57
N ILE A 84 4.34 -0.30 -13.79
CA ILE A 84 4.88 0.95 -14.30
C ILE A 84 3.76 1.99 -14.24
N LEU A 85 3.93 2.99 -13.38
CA LEU A 85 3.00 4.09 -13.19
C LEU A 85 3.50 5.30 -13.99
N PHE A 86 2.79 5.64 -15.06
CA PHE A 86 3.08 6.80 -15.89
C PHE A 86 2.29 8.01 -15.40
N GLU A 87 3.01 9.07 -15.09
CA GLU A 87 2.47 10.35 -14.60
C GLU A 87 3.12 11.52 -15.32
N GLN A 88 2.69 12.74 -15.02
CA GLN A 88 3.30 13.94 -15.56
C GLN A 88 3.12 15.08 -14.57
N ARG A 89 4.03 16.06 -14.62
CA ARG A 89 3.91 17.29 -13.85
C ARG A 89 2.59 18.01 -14.11
N GLY A 90 1.96 18.49 -13.04
CA GLY A 90 0.73 19.29 -13.12
C GLY A 90 -0.52 18.50 -13.53
N CYS A 91 -0.51 17.18 -13.35
CA CYS A 91 -1.63 16.31 -13.67
C CYS A 91 -2.63 16.23 -12.50
N PRO A 92 -3.84 16.82 -12.61
CA PRO A 92 -4.82 16.80 -11.52
C PRO A 92 -5.33 15.39 -11.20
N TYR A 93 -5.40 14.50 -12.19
CA TYR A 93 -5.80 13.10 -11.97
C TYR A 93 -4.73 12.26 -11.29
N CYS A 94 -3.46 12.64 -11.44
CA CYS A 94 -2.32 12.01 -10.79
C CYS A 94 -2.29 12.45 -9.31
N GLU A 95 -2.48 13.75 -9.07
CA GLU A 95 -2.71 14.28 -7.72
C GLU A 95 -3.88 13.55 -7.03
N ARG A 96 -5.02 13.44 -7.73
CA ARG A 96 -6.20 12.75 -7.21
C ARG A 96 -5.91 11.28 -6.89
N LEU A 97 -5.20 10.56 -7.77
CA LEU A 97 -4.80 9.18 -7.51
C LEU A 97 -3.98 9.07 -6.20
N HIS A 98 -3.03 9.99 -6.01
CA HIS A 98 -2.18 10.00 -4.83
C HIS A 98 -2.90 10.41 -3.54
N ASN A 99 -3.79 11.39 -3.61
CA ASN A 99 -4.46 11.94 -2.43
C ASN A 99 -5.71 11.15 -2.04
N GLU A 100 -6.42 10.55 -3.00
CA GLU A 100 -7.63 9.79 -2.74
C GLU A 100 -7.34 8.29 -2.72
N ASN A 101 -6.98 7.68 -3.85
CA ASN A 101 -6.85 6.21 -3.91
C ASN A 101 -5.75 5.68 -2.99
N PHE A 102 -4.59 6.35 -2.95
CA PHE A 102 -3.47 5.92 -2.12
C PHE A 102 -3.60 6.31 -0.64
N SER A 103 -4.63 7.08 -0.27
CA SER A 103 -4.94 7.34 1.15
C SER A 103 -5.56 6.13 1.86
N TYR A 104 -6.17 5.23 1.10
CA TYR A 104 -6.76 4.01 1.64
C TYR A 104 -5.67 2.94 1.83
N SER A 105 -5.40 2.57 3.09
CA SER A 105 -4.39 1.55 3.40
C SER A 105 -4.72 0.19 2.79
N ASP A 106 -6.00 -0.18 2.69
CA ASP A 106 -6.39 -1.44 2.07
C ASP A 106 -6.08 -1.52 0.56
N VAL A 107 -5.93 -0.37 -0.11
CA VAL A 107 -5.47 -0.25 -1.50
C VAL A 107 -3.95 -0.39 -1.54
N THR A 108 -3.23 0.44 -0.78
CA THR A 108 -1.76 0.47 -0.81
C THR A 108 -1.13 -0.81 -0.23
N ASP A 109 -1.71 -1.40 0.81
CA ASP A 109 -1.27 -2.68 1.38
C ASP A 109 -1.44 -3.82 0.36
N TYR A 110 -2.58 -3.85 -0.35
CA TYR A 110 -2.81 -4.85 -1.38
C TYR A 110 -1.81 -4.70 -2.53
N MET A 111 -1.61 -3.46 -2.99
CA MET A 111 -0.62 -3.11 -4.01
C MET A 111 0.79 -3.56 -3.59
N ASN A 112 1.25 -3.13 -2.42
CA ASN A 112 2.59 -3.42 -1.91
C ASN A 112 2.81 -4.90 -1.61
N LYS A 113 1.74 -5.66 -1.33
CA LYS A 113 1.84 -7.10 -1.12
C LYS A 113 2.23 -7.86 -2.40
N TYR A 114 1.70 -7.46 -3.56
CA TYR A 114 1.84 -8.22 -4.80
C TYR A 114 2.67 -7.54 -5.88
N PHE A 115 2.99 -6.26 -5.74
CA PHE A 115 3.63 -5.47 -6.79
C PHE A 115 4.82 -4.65 -6.30
N THR A 116 5.77 -4.45 -7.21
CA THR A 116 6.79 -3.39 -7.12
C THR A 116 6.45 -2.28 -8.11
N PHE A 117 6.85 -1.05 -7.82
CA PHE A 117 6.46 0.12 -8.60
C PHE A 117 7.65 0.84 -9.21
N MET A 118 7.55 1.13 -10.50
CA MET A 118 8.41 2.06 -11.23
C MET A 118 7.57 3.25 -11.66
N GLN A 119 7.96 4.46 -11.25
CA GLN A 119 7.24 5.68 -11.57
C GLN A 119 7.97 6.45 -12.68
N ILE A 120 7.29 6.63 -13.81
CA ILE A 120 7.81 7.24 -15.03
C ILE A 120 7.11 8.56 -15.30
N ASP A 121 7.87 9.61 -15.56
CA ASP A 121 7.34 10.87 -16.10
C ASP A 121 7.15 10.72 -17.61
N LEU A 122 5.89 10.79 -18.06
CA LEU A 122 5.47 10.72 -19.45
C LEU A 122 6.21 11.73 -20.36
N ARG A 123 6.65 12.86 -19.80
CA ARG A 123 7.45 13.88 -20.51
C ARG A 123 8.87 14.01 -19.96
N GLY A 124 9.28 13.09 -19.10
CA GLY A 124 10.58 13.10 -18.45
C GLY A 124 11.74 12.82 -19.39
N ASN A 125 12.92 13.24 -18.96
CA ASN A 125 14.19 13.05 -19.68
C ASN A 125 15.15 12.12 -18.94
N ARG A 126 14.75 11.53 -17.80
CA ARG A 126 15.58 10.54 -17.10
C ARG A 126 15.80 9.32 -17.99
N LYS A 127 16.88 8.60 -17.73
CA LYS A 127 17.28 7.48 -18.57
C LYS A 127 16.58 6.20 -18.13
N VAL A 128 16.05 5.47 -19.10
CA VAL A 128 15.42 4.15 -18.95
C VAL A 128 16.20 3.16 -19.82
N LYS A 129 16.83 2.18 -19.19
CA LYS A 129 17.49 1.05 -19.83
C LYS A 129 16.47 -0.05 -20.12
N LEU A 130 16.26 -0.32 -21.40
CA LEU A 130 15.31 -1.31 -21.91
C LEU A 130 15.89 -2.72 -21.84
N LEU A 131 15.02 -3.72 -22.07
CA LEU A 131 15.40 -5.13 -22.09
C LEU A 131 16.36 -5.50 -23.23
N ASP A 132 16.34 -4.75 -24.34
CA ASP A 132 17.28 -4.92 -25.46
C ASP A 132 18.64 -4.23 -25.21
N GLY A 133 18.85 -3.70 -24.01
CA GLY A 133 20.07 -3.01 -23.60
C GLY A 133 20.18 -1.56 -24.04
N LYS A 134 19.23 -1.05 -24.86
CA LYS A 134 19.23 0.37 -25.24
C LYS A 134 18.82 1.24 -24.07
N THR A 135 19.38 2.44 -24.01
CA THR A 135 18.99 3.47 -23.04
C THR A 135 18.27 4.59 -23.77
N VAL A 136 17.03 4.86 -23.36
CA VAL A 136 16.17 5.91 -23.92
C VAL A 136 15.73 6.88 -22.83
N SER A 137 15.14 8.01 -23.20
CA SER A 137 14.45 8.88 -22.23
C SER A 137 13.12 8.26 -21.76
N GLU A 138 12.62 8.68 -20.60
CA GLU A 138 11.27 8.33 -20.13
C GLU A 138 10.18 8.66 -21.17
N GLN A 139 10.29 9.81 -21.84
CA GLN A 139 9.38 10.21 -22.91
C GLN A 139 9.43 9.24 -24.10
N GLU A 140 10.62 8.86 -24.57
CA GLU A 140 10.76 7.87 -25.65
C GLU A 140 10.23 6.51 -25.22
N PHE A 141 10.54 6.06 -24.00
CA PHE A 141 10.01 4.82 -23.44
C PHE A 141 8.46 4.82 -23.38
N SER A 142 7.86 5.93 -22.98
CA SER A 142 6.40 6.04 -22.94
C SER A 142 5.79 5.96 -24.34
N ARG A 143 6.47 6.52 -25.36
CA ARG A 143 6.06 6.43 -26.77
C ARG A 143 6.15 5.00 -27.30
N THR A 144 7.19 4.22 -26.96
CA THR A 144 7.29 2.82 -27.41
C THR A 144 6.17 1.95 -26.86
N LEU A 145 5.63 2.29 -25.69
CA LEU A 145 4.49 1.61 -25.07
C LEU A 145 3.11 2.22 -25.42
N ALA A 146 3.10 3.18 -26.36
CA ALA A 146 1.91 3.93 -26.78
C ALA A 146 1.10 4.52 -25.61
N VAL A 147 1.79 4.99 -24.56
CA VAL A 147 1.15 5.66 -23.43
C VAL A 147 0.96 7.14 -23.77
N THR A 148 -0.29 7.60 -23.75
CA THR A 148 -0.65 8.97 -24.15
C THR A 148 -1.36 9.76 -23.07
N ASN A 149 -1.83 9.09 -22.00
CA ASN A 149 -2.63 9.68 -20.93
C ASN A 149 -2.02 9.39 -19.55
N THR A 150 -2.35 10.21 -18.57
CA THR A 150 -1.91 10.06 -17.18
C THR A 150 -3.08 10.23 -16.20
N PRO A 151 -3.12 9.48 -15.09
CA PRO A 151 -2.20 8.40 -14.75
C PRO A 151 -2.46 7.16 -15.63
N THR A 152 -1.41 6.50 -16.12
CA THR A 152 -1.54 5.16 -16.72
C THR A 152 -0.85 4.15 -15.80
N THR A 153 -1.61 3.15 -15.34
CA THR A 153 -1.07 2.04 -14.55
C THR A 153 -0.90 0.83 -15.45
N LEU A 154 0.36 0.44 -15.73
CA LEU A 154 0.72 -0.65 -16.62
C LEU A 154 1.19 -1.86 -15.81
N PHE A 155 0.57 -3.01 -16.02
CA PHE A 155 0.90 -4.23 -15.29
C PHE A 155 1.77 -5.15 -16.13
N ILE A 156 2.99 -5.40 -15.66
CA ILE A 156 3.97 -6.28 -16.28
C ILE A 156 4.17 -7.50 -15.38
N LYS A 157 3.93 -8.70 -15.92
CA LYS A 157 4.20 -9.95 -15.19
C LYS A 157 5.70 -10.21 -15.10
N GLN A 158 6.09 -11.13 -14.23
CA GLN A 158 7.47 -11.58 -14.07
C GLN A 158 8.16 -12.05 -15.37
N ASP A 159 7.40 -12.44 -16.39
CA ASP A 159 7.93 -12.78 -17.73
C ASP A 159 8.26 -11.56 -18.61
N GLY A 160 8.11 -10.34 -18.07
CA GLY A 160 8.42 -9.08 -18.74
C GLY A 160 7.35 -8.63 -19.74
N LYS A 161 6.23 -9.35 -19.86
CA LYS A 161 5.15 -8.98 -20.77
C LYS A 161 4.05 -8.22 -20.04
N GLU A 162 3.45 -7.27 -20.74
CA GLU A 162 2.24 -6.59 -20.30
C GLU A 162 1.06 -7.57 -20.19
N ARG A 163 0.23 -7.43 -19.15
CA ARG A 163 -1.04 -8.17 -19.01
C ARG A 163 -2.27 -7.29 -19.04
N PHE A 164 -2.15 -6.10 -18.49
CA PHE A 164 -3.28 -5.22 -18.31
C PHE A 164 -2.78 -3.78 -18.21
N ARG A 165 -3.64 -2.83 -18.57
CA ARG A 165 -3.40 -1.42 -18.32
C ARG A 165 -4.68 -0.70 -17.97
N MET A 166 -4.56 0.28 -17.08
CA MET A 166 -5.62 1.25 -16.77
C MET A 166 -5.15 2.62 -17.29
N PRO A 167 -5.67 3.09 -18.43
CA PRO A 167 -5.15 4.28 -19.13
C PRO A 167 -5.71 5.60 -18.56
N GLY A 168 -6.03 5.64 -17.26
CA GLY A 168 -6.61 6.81 -16.62
C GLY A 168 -6.97 6.56 -15.15
N TYR A 169 -7.42 7.64 -14.51
CA TYR A 169 -7.94 7.59 -13.14
C TYR A 169 -9.27 6.82 -13.09
N ILE A 170 -9.40 5.96 -12.08
CA ILE A 170 -10.65 5.34 -11.65
C ILE A 170 -10.70 5.32 -10.12
N GLU A 171 -11.89 5.34 -9.53
CA GLU A 171 -12.08 5.41 -8.08
C GLU A 171 -11.46 4.21 -7.35
N ALA A 172 -11.01 4.45 -6.10
CA ALA A 172 -10.20 3.53 -5.29
C ALA A 172 -10.65 2.06 -5.32
N ALA A 173 -11.96 1.79 -5.19
CA ALA A 173 -12.49 0.42 -5.21
C ALA A 173 -12.27 -0.28 -6.57
N PHE A 174 -12.50 0.42 -7.67
CA PHE A 174 -12.24 -0.10 -9.02
C PHE A 174 -10.75 -0.15 -9.32
N TYR A 175 -9.98 0.82 -8.84
CA TYR A 175 -8.53 0.83 -8.96
C TYR A 175 -7.93 -0.42 -8.33
N LYS A 176 -8.27 -0.70 -7.06
CA LYS A 176 -7.89 -1.93 -6.35
C LYS A 176 -8.37 -3.19 -7.08
N ALA A 177 -9.58 -3.18 -7.63
CA ALA A 177 -10.09 -4.30 -8.40
C ALA A 177 -9.23 -4.59 -9.65
N GLY A 178 -8.59 -3.58 -10.26
CA GLY A 178 -7.61 -3.77 -11.33
C GLY A 178 -6.38 -4.57 -10.88
N PHE A 179 -5.86 -4.33 -9.68
CA PHE A 179 -4.78 -5.11 -9.10
C PHE A 179 -5.24 -6.54 -8.78
N GLN A 180 -6.44 -6.70 -8.22
CA GLN A 180 -7.02 -8.01 -7.95
C GLN A 180 -7.23 -8.81 -9.24
N TYR A 181 -7.68 -8.15 -10.31
CA TYR A 181 -7.87 -8.76 -11.62
C TYR A 181 -6.57 -9.37 -12.15
N VAL A 182 -5.44 -8.69 -12.02
CA VAL A 182 -4.12 -9.20 -12.46
C VAL A 182 -3.59 -10.31 -11.54
N VAL A 183 -3.83 -10.21 -10.22
CA VAL A 183 -3.42 -11.24 -9.25
C VAL A 183 -4.22 -12.53 -9.42
N GLU A 184 -5.53 -12.43 -9.67
CA GLU A 184 -6.43 -13.58 -9.89
C GLU A 184 -6.36 -14.13 -11.32
N SER A 185 -5.35 -13.77 -12.12
CA SER A 185 -5.20 -14.19 -13.52
C SER A 185 -6.42 -13.91 -14.40
N GLY A 186 -7.10 -12.79 -14.11
CA GLY A 186 -8.25 -12.32 -14.85
C GLY A 186 -7.96 -12.04 -16.32
N PRO A 187 -6.87 -11.34 -16.70
CA PRO A 187 -6.49 -11.16 -18.10
C PRO A 187 -6.35 -12.49 -18.87
N GLU A 188 -5.83 -13.52 -18.22
CA GLU A 188 -5.63 -14.85 -18.79
C GLU A 188 -6.92 -15.68 -18.85
N SER A 189 -7.95 -15.32 -18.07
CA SER A 189 -9.23 -16.03 -18.05
C SER A 189 -10.10 -15.81 -19.29
N GLY A 190 -9.75 -14.84 -20.15
CA GLY A 190 -10.57 -14.42 -21.29
C GLY A 190 -11.78 -13.56 -20.93
N VAL A 191 -12.04 -13.32 -19.65
CA VAL A 191 -13.13 -12.45 -19.17
C VAL A 191 -12.60 -11.03 -19.03
N GLY A 192 -13.16 -10.08 -19.78
CA GLY A 192 -12.78 -8.68 -19.66
C GLY A 192 -12.98 -8.09 -18.25
N PHE A 193 -12.25 -7.01 -17.95
CA PHE A 193 -12.19 -6.39 -16.62
C PHE A 193 -13.58 -6.06 -16.04
N VAL A 194 -14.45 -5.38 -16.80
CA VAL A 194 -15.77 -4.95 -16.29
C VAL A 194 -16.67 -6.15 -15.93
N PRO A 195 -16.87 -7.15 -16.82
CA PRO A 195 -17.55 -8.39 -16.43
C PRO A 195 -16.95 -9.08 -15.21
N TRP A 196 -15.62 -9.12 -15.11
CA TRP A 196 -14.92 -9.70 -13.97
C TRP A 196 -15.22 -8.95 -12.66
N VAL A 197 -15.19 -7.62 -12.66
CA VAL A 197 -15.54 -6.79 -11.49
C VAL A 197 -17.01 -6.99 -11.08
N LYS A 198 -17.93 -7.09 -12.05
CA LYS A 198 -19.34 -7.41 -11.75
C LYS A 198 -19.47 -8.75 -11.02
N ALA A 199 -18.71 -9.76 -11.45
CA ALA A 199 -18.68 -11.05 -10.77
C ALA A 199 -18.07 -10.95 -9.37
N LEU A 200 -16.99 -10.17 -9.18
CA LEU A 200 -16.39 -9.89 -7.88
C LEU A 200 -17.41 -9.28 -6.90
N ILE A 201 -18.15 -8.24 -7.33
CA ILE A 201 -19.19 -7.59 -6.51
C ILE A 201 -20.32 -8.55 -6.17
N LYS A 202 -20.73 -9.41 -7.12
CA LYS A 202 -21.76 -10.42 -6.86
C LYS A 202 -21.30 -11.45 -5.83
N ARG A 203 -20.01 -11.84 -5.83
CA ARG A 203 -19.42 -12.76 -4.85
C ARG A 203 -19.34 -12.12 -3.46
N SER A 204 -18.97 -10.85 -3.36
CA SER A 204 -18.84 -10.17 -2.05
C SER A 204 -20.17 -9.97 -1.34
N ARG A 205 -21.28 -9.75 -2.06
CA ARG A 205 -22.63 -9.63 -1.47
C ARG A 205 -23.22 -10.92 -0.91
N LYS A 206 -22.63 -12.08 -1.24
CA LYS A 206 -23.10 -13.40 -0.81
C LYS A 206 -22.39 -13.93 0.44
N LYS A 207 -21.34 -13.27 0.88
CA LYS A 207 -20.65 -13.55 2.15
C LYS A 207 -21.26 -12.70 3.25
#